data_AF-A0AAR2LQR3-F1
#
_entry.id   AF-A0AAR2LQR3-F1
#
_cell.length_a   1.000
_cell.length_b   1.000
_cell.length_c   1.000
_cell.angle_alpha   90.00
_cell.angle_beta   90.00
_cell.angle_gamma   90.00
#
_symmetry.space_group_name_H-M   'P 1'
#
loop_
_entity.id
_entity.type
_entity.pdbx_description
1 polymer ?
#
loop_
_entity_poly.entity_id
_entity_poly.type
_entity_poly.pdbx_seq_one_letter_code
_entity_poly.pdbx_strand_id
1 'polypeptide(L)'
;REREREKEQVRRQLLLTGRAQTIPSTNSLSVTRTLSSSPCPPPLFRLDFSADSMLKAQYRETRTNEKVEMMGLNDRFANYIEKVRFLEQQNKMLVAELNQLRGKEPSRLGDIYQEELRELRRQVDGLNAGKARMEIERDNLAADLATLKQRLQDEIALRQEADNNLNTFRQDVDEAALNRVQLERKIEALQDEINFLKKVHEEEMRELQEQLMAQQVHVDLDVSKPDLTAALREIRVQYEAMATSNMQETEEWYRSKFADLTDAANRNADALRQAKQEANDYRRQIQALTCDLESLRGTNESLERQLREMEERFTMETAAYQDTVSRLEDEIQTLKEEMARHLQEYQDLLNVKLALDVEIATYRKLLEGEESRITVPVQSFANLQFRETSMDTKLTPEAHVKRSIVVRTVETRDGEVRIISIAQI
;
A
#
# COMPACT_ATOMS: atom_id res chain seq x y z
N ARG A 1 15.35 20.54 -7.31
CA ARG A 1 16.02 21.82 -6.96
C ARG A 1 16.76 22.42 -8.15
N GLU A 2 17.58 21.69 -8.91
CA GLU A 2 18.20 22.23 -10.15
C GLU A 2 17.19 22.50 -11.28
N ARG A 3 16.22 21.61 -11.51
CA ARG A 3 15.14 21.84 -12.48
C ARG A 3 14.22 23.02 -12.15
N GLU A 4 14.16 23.43 -10.88
CA GLU A 4 13.43 24.62 -10.44
C GLU A 4 14.25 25.88 -10.77
N ARG A 5 15.58 25.84 -10.57
CA ARG A 5 16.49 26.93 -10.92
C ARG A 5 16.53 27.20 -12.43
N GLU A 6 16.47 26.17 -13.27
CA GLU A 6 16.39 26.33 -14.73
C GLU A 6 15.06 26.97 -15.18
N LYS A 7 13.94 26.59 -14.56
CA LYS A 7 12.63 27.21 -14.84
C LYS A 7 12.59 28.68 -14.44
N GLU A 8 13.22 29.04 -13.31
CA GLU A 8 13.34 30.41 -12.84
C GLU A 8 14.26 31.26 -13.73
N GLN A 9 15.31 30.66 -14.29
CA GLN A 9 16.25 31.29 -15.20
C GLN A 9 15.61 31.59 -16.57
N VAL A 10 14.80 30.66 -17.09
CA VAL A 10 14.00 30.86 -18.31
C VAL A 10 12.92 31.92 -18.11
N ARG A 11 12.29 31.95 -16.93
CA ARG A 11 11.28 32.98 -16.57
C ARG A 11 11.91 34.38 -16.46
N ARG A 12 13.15 34.48 -15.98
CA ARG A 12 13.94 35.74 -15.98
C ARG A 12 14.36 36.18 -17.39
N GLN A 13 14.63 35.25 -18.30
CA GLN A 13 15.04 35.55 -19.67
C GLN A 13 13.87 36.07 -20.53
N LEU A 14 12.65 35.63 -20.25
CA LEU A 14 11.41 36.15 -20.86
C LEU A 14 10.97 37.52 -20.34
N LEU A 15 11.37 37.91 -19.12
CA LEU A 15 11.10 39.25 -18.57
C LEU A 15 12.07 40.33 -19.04
N LEU A 16 13.19 39.95 -19.68
CA LEU A 16 14.20 40.87 -20.21
C LEU A 16 14.00 41.24 -21.69
N THR A 17 13.12 40.54 -22.42
CA THR A 17 12.89 40.76 -23.85
C THR A 17 11.59 41.53 -24.18
N GLY A 18 10.79 41.86 -23.18
CA GLY A 18 9.58 42.67 -23.34
C GLY A 18 9.75 44.09 -22.80
N ARG A 19 10.46 44.97 -23.51
CA ARG A 19 10.42 46.41 -23.20
C ARG A 19 10.24 47.23 -24.48
N ALA A 20 9.06 47.86 -24.53
CA ALA A 20 8.62 48.79 -25.55
C ALA A 20 9.64 49.91 -25.81
N GLN A 21 9.87 50.21 -27.09
CA GLN A 21 10.41 51.48 -27.55
C GLN A 21 9.26 52.32 -28.09
N THR A 22 8.77 53.22 -27.24
CA THR A 22 8.09 54.45 -27.64
C THR A 22 9.17 55.46 -28.03
N ILE A 23 9.05 56.06 -29.22
CA ILE A 23 9.90 57.19 -29.64
C ILE A 23 9.03 58.46 -29.60
N PRO A 24 9.45 59.51 -28.86
CA PRO A 24 8.81 60.81 -28.90
C PRO A 24 9.45 61.75 -29.96
N SER A 25 8.64 62.75 -30.29
CA SER A 25 8.77 63.86 -31.24
C SER A 25 10.08 64.66 -31.18
N THR A 26 10.48 65.27 -32.31
CA THR A 26 11.09 66.62 -32.30
C THR A 26 10.78 67.44 -33.57
N ASN A 27 10.66 68.73 -33.31
CA ASN A 27 10.34 69.87 -34.16
C ASN A 27 11.35 70.18 -35.29
N SER A 28 10.89 70.97 -36.26
CA SER A 28 11.50 72.18 -36.86
C SER A 28 11.03 72.31 -38.32
N LEU A 29 10.73 73.44 -38.94
CA LEU A 29 10.90 74.87 -38.66
C LEU A 29 9.82 75.63 -39.45
N SER A 30 9.36 76.70 -38.83
CA SER A 30 8.56 77.80 -39.36
C SER A 30 9.24 78.56 -40.52
N VAL A 31 8.48 78.92 -41.56
CA VAL A 31 8.67 80.20 -42.28
C VAL A 31 7.32 80.84 -42.55
N THR A 32 7.00 81.83 -41.73
CA THR A 32 6.04 82.91 -41.97
C THR A 32 6.63 83.90 -42.97
N ARG A 33 5.82 84.40 -43.91
CA ARG A 33 5.97 85.78 -44.38
C ARG A 33 4.71 86.29 -45.08
N THR A 34 4.03 87.20 -44.38
CA THR A 34 2.97 88.08 -44.85
C THR A 34 3.56 89.47 -45.15
N LEU A 35 3.18 89.99 -46.33
CA LEU A 35 2.80 91.38 -46.69
C LEU A 35 3.74 92.59 -46.43
N SER A 36 4.07 93.30 -47.54
CA SER A 36 4.21 94.77 -47.63
C SER A 36 4.10 95.18 -49.12
N SER A 37 2.97 95.73 -49.58
CA SER A 37 2.62 97.16 -49.74
C SER A 37 3.18 97.85 -51.01
N SER A 38 2.26 98.36 -51.84
CA SER A 38 2.38 99.17 -53.07
C SER A 38 3.27 100.43 -52.97
N PRO A 39 3.64 101.11 -54.09
CA PRO A 39 2.76 102.15 -54.70
C PRO A 39 2.81 102.30 -56.25
N CYS A 40 1.91 103.18 -56.76
CA CYS A 40 1.57 103.59 -58.15
C CYS A 40 2.71 103.91 -59.18
N PRO A 41 2.38 104.01 -60.50
CA PRO A 41 3.24 104.54 -61.60
C PRO A 41 3.07 106.09 -61.75
N PRO A 42 3.60 106.85 -62.76
CA PRO A 42 4.46 106.60 -63.97
C PRO A 42 5.68 107.61 -64.03
N PRO A 43 6.37 107.98 -65.16
CA PRO A 43 6.21 107.66 -66.59
C PRO A 43 7.48 107.29 -67.41
N LEU A 44 7.20 106.76 -68.61
CA LEU A 44 7.92 106.93 -69.90
C LEU A 44 9.47 106.96 -69.87
N PHE A 45 10.13 105.92 -70.42
CA PHE A 45 10.80 105.94 -71.72
C PHE A 45 11.51 104.60 -72.03
N ARG A 46 11.17 104.04 -73.20
CA ARG A 46 12.00 103.34 -74.21
C ARG A 46 12.91 102.13 -73.86
N LEU A 47 12.56 101.02 -74.56
CA LEU A 47 13.42 99.96 -75.16
C LEU A 47 14.06 98.97 -74.16
N ASP A 48 13.92 97.64 -74.24
CA ASP A 48 13.76 96.70 -75.37
C ASP A 48 13.05 95.41 -74.87
N PHE A 49 11.96 94.98 -75.53
CA PHE A 49 10.97 93.99 -75.06
C PHE A 49 11.21 92.54 -75.54
N SER A 50 12.31 92.26 -76.25
CA SER A 50 12.48 90.96 -76.92
C SER A 50 13.07 89.86 -76.00
N ALA A 51 14.12 90.16 -75.24
CA ALA A 51 14.81 89.16 -74.41
C ALA A 51 14.01 88.71 -73.18
N ASP A 52 13.29 89.63 -72.54
CA ASP A 52 12.50 89.37 -71.32
C ASP A 52 11.20 88.60 -71.59
N SER A 53 10.68 88.73 -72.82
CA SER A 53 9.52 87.96 -73.31
C SER A 53 9.88 86.50 -73.57
N MET A 54 11.06 86.25 -74.16
CA MET A 54 11.57 84.90 -74.42
C MET A 54 11.87 84.13 -73.12
N LEU A 55 12.49 84.77 -72.12
CA LEU A 55 12.77 84.16 -70.82
C LEU A 55 11.49 83.81 -70.05
N LYS A 56 10.46 84.68 -70.08
CA LYS A 56 9.14 84.38 -69.49
C LYS A 56 8.39 83.27 -70.22
N ALA A 57 8.54 83.16 -71.55
CA ALA A 57 7.96 82.06 -72.32
C ALA A 57 8.63 80.73 -71.97
N GLN A 58 9.96 80.67 -71.92
CA GLN A 58 10.70 79.48 -71.48
C GLN A 58 10.36 79.09 -70.04
N TYR A 59 10.21 80.05 -69.12
CA TYR A 59 9.82 79.75 -67.74
C TYR A 59 8.37 79.24 -67.62
N ARG A 60 7.46 79.71 -68.48
CA ARG A 60 6.10 79.15 -68.55
C ARG A 60 6.13 77.73 -69.10
N GLU A 61 6.94 77.48 -70.12
CA GLU A 61 7.08 76.16 -70.74
C GLU A 61 7.70 75.14 -69.78
N THR A 62 8.76 75.49 -69.05
CA THR A 62 9.33 74.63 -68.00
C THR A 62 8.34 74.39 -66.88
N ARG A 63 7.62 75.42 -66.41
CA ARG A 63 6.60 75.27 -65.37
C ARG A 63 5.39 74.43 -65.83
N THR A 64 5.00 74.53 -67.10
CA THR A 64 3.95 73.65 -67.66
C THR A 64 4.44 72.22 -67.81
N ASN A 65 5.69 72.01 -68.21
CA ASN A 65 6.30 70.69 -68.30
C ASN A 65 6.44 70.04 -66.91
N GLU A 66 6.95 70.76 -65.92
CA GLU A 66 6.99 70.31 -64.52
C GLU A 66 5.58 70.00 -63.99
N LYS A 67 4.58 70.81 -64.34
CA LYS A 67 3.19 70.55 -63.95
C LYS A 67 2.65 69.26 -64.60
N VAL A 68 2.96 69.00 -65.87
CA VAL A 68 2.56 67.77 -66.56
C VAL A 68 3.29 66.55 -65.98
N GLU A 69 4.57 66.67 -65.65
CA GLU A 69 5.33 65.62 -64.96
C GLU A 69 4.76 65.33 -63.57
N MET A 70 4.41 66.38 -62.81
CA MET A 70 3.76 66.25 -61.50
C MET A 70 2.36 65.63 -61.61
N MET A 71 1.61 65.92 -62.68
CA MET A 71 0.33 65.24 -62.96
C MET A 71 0.55 63.77 -63.29
N GLY A 72 1.54 63.44 -64.12
CA GLY A 72 1.89 62.05 -64.43
C GLY A 72 2.38 61.25 -63.21
N LEU A 73 3.10 61.88 -62.29
CA LEU A 73 3.48 61.29 -61.00
C LEU A 73 2.26 61.10 -60.10
N ASN A 74 1.37 62.09 -60.02
CA ASN A 74 0.14 61.97 -59.23
C ASN A 74 -0.79 60.87 -59.76
N ASP A 75 -0.93 60.72 -61.08
CA ASP A 75 -1.73 59.63 -61.67
C ASP A 75 -1.11 58.26 -61.35
N ARG A 76 0.22 58.15 -61.38
CA ARG A 76 0.92 56.93 -60.93
C ARG A 76 0.73 56.67 -59.44
N PHE A 77 0.73 57.70 -58.59
CA PHE A 77 0.45 57.56 -57.16
C PHE A 77 -1.00 57.16 -56.90
N ALA A 78 -1.97 57.73 -57.63
CA ALA A 78 -3.38 57.35 -57.53
C ALA A 78 -3.57 55.86 -57.88
N ASN A 79 -2.97 55.40 -58.98
CA ASN A 79 -2.97 53.99 -59.36
C ASN A 79 -2.31 53.09 -58.31
N TYR A 80 -1.23 53.53 -57.67
CA TYR A 80 -0.58 52.77 -56.60
C TYR A 80 -1.46 52.69 -55.34
N ILE A 81 -2.13 53.79 -54.97
CA ILE A 81 -3.06 53.82 -53.83
C ILE A 81 -4.26 52.91 -54.09
N GLU A 82 -4.84 52.91 -55.30
CA GLU A 82 -5.90 51.98 -55.67
C GLU A 82 -5.43 50.53 -55.62
N LYS A 83 -4.21 50.25 -56.09
CA LYS A 83 -3.63 48.91 -56.01
C LYS A 83 -3.43 48.45 -54.56
N VAL A 84 -2.94 49.33 -53.69
CA VAL A 84 -2.79 49.05 -52.25
C VAL A 84 -4.15 48.79 -51.61
N ARG A 85 -5.17 49.62 -51.87
CA ARG A 85 -6.53 49.39 -51.34
C ARG A 85 -7.12 48.07 -51.84
N PHE A 86 -6.93 47.74 -53.10
CA PHE A 86 -7.36 46.46 -53.66
C PHE A 86 -6.67 45.28 -52.98
N LEU A 87 -5.35 45.35 -52.78
CA LEU A 87 -4.58 44.32 -52.06
C LEU A 87 -4.97 44.23 -50.58
N GLU A 88 -5.23 45.36 -49.91
CA GLU A 88 -5.73 45.39 -48.54
C GLU A 88 -7.10 44.74 -48.42
N GLN A 89 -8.00 45.01 -49.39
CA GLN A 89 -9.31 44.38 -49.43
C GLN A 89 -9.22 42.88 -49.71
N GLN A 90 -8.36 42.46 -50.63
CA GLN A 90 -8.08 41.03 -50.86
C GLN A 90 -7.50 40.36 -49.61
N ASN A 91 -6.52 40.99 -48.94
CA ASN A 91 -5.96 40.46 -47.69
C ASN A 91 -7.03 40.35 -46.59
N LYS A 92 -7.93 41.33 -46.46
CA LYS A 92 -9.05 41.24 -45.52
C LYS A 92 -9.96 40.05 -45.82
N MET A 93 -10.28 39.79 -47.10
CA MET A 93 -11.07 38.63 -47.48
C MET A 93 -10.34 37.31 -47.21
N LEU A 94 -9.05 37.21 -47.56
CA LEU A 94 -8.24 36.03 -47.28
C LEU A 94 -8.11 35.75 -45.79
N VAL A 95 -7.96 36.78 -44.95
CA VAL A 95 -7.93 36.64 -43.49
C VAL A 95 -9.27 36.15 -42.95
N ALA A 96 -10.39 36.67 -43.47
CA ALA A 96 -11.72 36.22 -43.08
C ALA A 96 -11.95 34.75 -43.48
N GLU A 97 -11.55 34.36 -44.69
CA GLU A 97 -11.65 32.98 -45.18
C GLU A 97 -10.75 32.02 -44.38
N LEU A 98 -9.53 32.43 -44.04
CA LEU A 98 -8.61 31.66 -43.21
C LEU A 98 -9.15 31.46 -41.79
N ASN A 99 -9.77 32.50 -41.20
CA ASN A 99 -10.43 32.38 -39.89
C ASN A 99 -11.66 31.46 -39.94
N GLN A 100 -12.43 31.50 -41.04
CA GLN A 100 -13.57 30.62 -41.23
C GLN A 100 -13.15 29.16 -41.41
N LEU A 101 -12.02 28.89 -42.08
CA LEU A 101 -11.45 27.55 -42.22
C LEU A 101 -10.84 27.04 -40.92
N ARG A 102 -10.15 27.90 -40.15
CA ARG A 102 -9.65 27.55 -38.81
C ARG A 102 -10.75 27.20 -37.82
N GLY A 103 -11.90 27.89 -37.89
CA GLY A 103 -13.08 27.54 -37.08
C GLY A 103 -13.76 26.22 -37.51
N LYS A 104 -13.41 25.68 -38.68
CA LYS A 104 -13.89 24.40 -39.21
C LYS A 104 -12.84 23.28 -39.10
N GLU A 105 -11.63 23.56 -38.63
CA GLU A 105 -10.67 22.50 -38.29
C GLU A 105 -11.26 21.63 -37.16
N PRO A 106 -11.07 20.30 -37.21
CA PRO A 106 -11.88 19.37 -36.43
C PRO A 106 -11.42 19.32 -34.96
N SER A 107 -11.80 20.33 -34.16
CA SER A 107 -11.65 20.31 -32.69
C SER A 107 -12.23 19.03 -32.09
N ARG A 108 -13.36 18.56 -32.63
CA ARG A 108 -14.03 17.32 -32.23
C ARG A 108 -13.15 16.08 -32.29
N LEU A 109 -12.23 15.99 -33.25
CA LEU A 109 -11.34 14.82 -33.36
C LEU A 109 -10.24 14.89 -32.28
N GLY A 110 -9.70 16.08 -32.00
CA GLY A 110 -8.79 16.30 -30.89
C GLY A 110 -9.42 16.00 -29.54
N ASP A 111 -10.68 16.39 -29.35
CA ASP A 111 -11.45 16.16 -28.12
C ASP A 111 -11.69 14.65 -27.89
N ILE A 112 -12.04 13.90 -28.94
CA ILE A 112 -12.19 12.43 -28.88
C ILE A 112 -10.86 11.77 -28.51
N TYR A 113 -9.75 12.12 -29.16
CA TYR A 113 -8.45 11.54 -28.81
C TYR A 113 -7.99 11.91 -27.39
N GLN A 114 -8.34 13.10 -26.90
CA GLN A 114 -8.08 13.51 -25.53
C GLN A 114 -8.92 12.73 -24.52
N GLU A 115 -10.17 12.40 -24.84
CA GLU A 115 -11.05 11.55 -24.06
C GLU A 115 -10.51 10.12 -23.96
N GLU A 116 -10.16 9.53 -25.10
CA GLU A 116 -9.53 8.20 -25.17
C GLU A 116 -8.22 8.16 -24.38
N LEU A 117 -7.40 9.21 -24.47
CA LEU A 117 -6.16 9.31 -23.70
C LEU A 117 -6.42 9.43 -22.19
N ARG A 118 -7.48 10.14 -21.77
CA ARG A 118 -7.90 10.21 -20.37
C ARG A 118 -8.37 8.85 -19.86
N GLU A 119 -9.17 8.14 -20.64
CA GLU A 119 -9.67 6.82 -20.26
C GLU A 119 -8.54 5.78 -20.21
N LEU A 120 -7.63 5.77 -21.18
CA LEU A 120 -6.43 4.93 -21.14
C LEU A 120 -5.56 5.22 -19.90
N ARG A 121 -5.38 6.49 -19.53
CA ARG A 121 -4.65 6.86 -18.31
C ARG A 121 -5.37 6.33 -17.06
N ARG A 122 -6.69 6.50 -16.98
CA ARG A 122 -7.50 5.97 -15.88
C ARG A 122 -7.39 4.46 -15.76
N GLN A 123 -7.37 3.75 -16.89
CA GLN A 123 -7.17 2.29 -16.91
C GLN A 123 -5.76 1.91 -16.44
N VAL A 124 -4.72 2.61 -16.89
CA VAL A 124 -3.34 2.39 -16.41
C VAL A 124 -3.23 2.63 -14.90
N ASP A 125 -3.82 3.71 -14.40
CA ASP A 125 -3.82 4.02 -12.96
C ASP A 125 -4.58 2.96 -12.16
N GLY A 126 -5.73 2.48 -12.67
CA GLY A 126 -6.48 1.38 -12.08
C GLY A 126 -5.71 0.07 -12.05
N LEU A 127 -5.03 -0.28 -13.16
CA LEU A 127 -4.18 -1.47 -13.25
C LEU A 127 -2.95 -1.35 -12.32
N ASN A 128 -2.34 -0.18 -12.22
CA ASN A 128 -1.22 0.06 -11.31
C ASN A 128 -1.65 -0.04 -9.83
N ALA A 129 -2.81 0.50 -9.48
CA ALA A 129 -3.38 0.36 -8.13
C ALA A 129 -3.72 -1.10 -7.81
N GLY A 130 -4.32 -1.82 -8.77
CA GLY A 130 -4.58 -3.26 -8.64
C GLY A 130 -3.29 -4.06 -8.47
N LYS A 131 -2.28 -3.79 -9.30
CA LYS A 131 -0.95 -4.41 -9.19
C LYS A 131 -0.31 -4.16 -7.83
N ALA A 132 -0.33 -2.93 -7.33
CA ALA A 132 0.23 -2.60 -6.01
C ALA A 132 -0.48 -3.35 -4.88
N ARG A 133 -1.81 -3.49 -4.95
CA ARG A 133 -2.57 -4.31 -3.98
C ARG A 133 -2.15 -5.79 -4.02
N MET A 134 -2.06 -6.37 -5.23
CA MET A 134 -1.63 -7.76 -5.38
C MET A 134 -0.18 -7.98 -4.93
N GLU A 135 0.71 -7.00 -5.11
CA GLU A 135 2.10 -7.06 -4.62
C GLU A 135 2.15 -7.07 -3.09
N ILE A 136 1.34 -6.24 -2.43
CA ILE A 136 1.21 -6.23 -0.97
C ILE A 136 0.66 -7.57 -0.46
N GLU A 137 -0.41 -8.09 -1.08
CA GLU A 137 -0.97 -9.40 -0.70
C GLU A 137 0.06 -10.53 -0.89
N ARG A 138 0.81 -10.52 -1.98
CA ARG A 138 1.91 -11.47 -2.21
C ARG A 138 2.96 -11.39 -1.11
N ASP A 139 3.36 -10.18 -0.72
CA ASP A 139 4.40 -9.97 0.29
C ASP A 139 3.92 -10.41 1.68
N ASN A 140 2.66 -10.13 2.01
CA ASN A 140 2.02 -10.61 3.24
C ASN A 140 1.98 -12.15 3.27
N LEU A 141 1.50 -12.79 2.19
CA LEU A 141 1.47 -14.25 2.09
C LEU A 141 2.88 -14.87 2.13
N ALA A 142 3.89 -14.20 1.56
CA ALA A 142 5.27 -14.64 1.64
C ALA A 142 5.82 -14.57 3.07
N ALA A 143 5.48 -13.52 3.82
CA ALA A 143 5.82 -13.39 5.24
C ALA A 143 5.13 -14.48 6.08
N ASP A 144 3.82 -14.71 5.86
CA ASP A 144 3.07 -15.77 6.53
C ASP A 144 3.68 -17.15 6.25
N LEU A 145 4.01 -17.45 5.00
CA LEU A 145 4.70 -18.69 4.63
C LEU A 145 6.06 -18.83 5.31
N ALA A 146 6.82 -17.74 5.46
CA ALA A 146 8.10 -17.76 6.16
C ALA A 146 7.91 -18.06 7.65
N THR A 147 6.93 -17.44 8.31
CA THR A 147 6.63 -17.71 9.72
C THR A 147 6.14 -19.14 9.95
N LEU A 148 5.30 -19.68 9.06
CA LEU A 148 4.84 -21.07 9.13
C LEU A 148 5.99 -22.06 8.92
N LYS A 149 6.91 -21.77 7.99
CA LYS A 149 8.12 -22.58 7.79
C LYS A 149 9.01 -22.57 9.03
N GLN A 150 9.21 -21.42 9.67
CA GLN A 150 9.98 -21.33 10.90
C GLN A 150 9.35 -22.18 12.01
N ARG A 151 8.04 -22.01 12.25
CA ARG A 151 7.30 -22.81 13.24
C ARG A 151 7.40 -24.31 12.98
N LEU A 152 7.34 -24.73 11.72
CA LEU A 152 7.54 -26.12 11.34
C LEU A 152 8.95 -26.62 11.68
N GLN A 153 9.98 -25.81 11.44
CA GLN A 153 11.35 -26.17 11.78
C GLN A 153 11.54 -26.29 13.30
N ASP A 154 10.97 -25.36 14.07
CA ASP A 154 11.01 -25.39 15.54
C ASP A 154 10.32 -26.66 16.08
N GLU A 155 9.15 -27.01 15.54
CA GLU A 155 8.42 -28.23 15.92
C GLU A 155 9.20 -29.51 15.55
N ILE A 156 9.86 -29.54 14.40
CA ILE A 156 10.74 -30.65 14.01
C ILE A 156 11.91 -30.79 15.01
N ALA A 157 12.52 -29.68 15.43
CA ALA A 157 13.61 -29.69 16.40
C ALA A 157 13.14 -30.19 17.77
N LEU A 158 11.99 -29.70 18.26
CA LEU A 158 11.38 -30.15 19.52
C LEU A 158 11.04 -31.64 19.48
N ARG A 159 10.50 -32.13 18.36
CA ARG A 159 10.25 -33.56 18.16
C ARG A 159 11.54 -34.36 18.23
N GLN A 160 12.60 -33.93 17.55
CA GLN A 160 13.89 -34.62 17.57
C GLN A 160 14.49 -34.67 18.98
N GLU A 161 14.38 -33.59 19.75
CA GLU A 161 14.80 -33.55 21.15
C GLU A 161 13.98 -34.54 22.01
N ALA A 162 12.67 -34.57 21.84
CA ALA A 162 11.80 -35.52 22.52
C ALA A 162 12.12 -36.98 22.15
N ASP A 163 12.36 -37.27 20.86
CA ASP A 163 12.75 -38.60 20.37
C ASP A 163 14.12 -39.02 20.95
N ASN A 164 15.08 -38.09 21.07
CA ASN A 164 16.37 -38.32 21.69
C ASN A 164 16.23 -38.63 23.19
N ASN A 165 15.45 -37.84 23.91
CA ASN A 165 15.18 -38.05 25.35
C ASN A 165 14.46 -39.39 25.60
N LEU A 166 13.53 -39.76 24.71
CA LEU A 166 12.87 -41.07 24.78
C LEU A 166 13.87 -42.21 24.58
N ASN A 167 14.81 -42.07 23.66
CA ASN A 167 15.87 -43.06 23.43
C ASN A 167 16.81 -43.18 24.63
N THR A 168 17.18 -42.07 25.29
CA THR A 168 18.00 -42.13 26.51
C THR A 168 17.23 -42.81 27.63
N PHE A 169 15.96 -42.47 27.86
CA PHE A 169 15.15 -43.15 28.88
C PHE A 169 14.99 -44.64 28.62
N ARG A 170 14.90 -45.07 27.34
CA ARG A 170 14.91 -46.50 27.00
C ARG A 170 16.21 -47.17 27.41
N GLN A 171 17.35 -46.54 27.14
CA GLN A 171 18.66 -47.05 27.55
C GLN A 171 18.77 -47.15 29.08
N ASP A 172 18.30 -46.13 29.81
CA ASP A 172 18.30 -46.12 31.27
C ASP A 172 17.42 -47.26 31.83
N VAL A 173 16.27 -47.53 31.21
CA VAL A 173 15.38 -48.64 31.59
C VAL A 173 16.05 -49.99 31.32
N ASP A 174 16.71 -50.16 30.18
CA ASP A 174 17.43 -51.39 29.83
C ASP A 174 18.62 -51.63 30.79
N GLU A 175 19.36 -50.56 31.14
CA GLU A 175 20.45 -50.63 32.12
C GLU A 175 19.92 -50.96 33.53
N ALA A 176 18.84 -50.32 33.96
CA ALA A 176 18.19 -50.63 35.23
C ALA A 176 17.68 -52.08 35.29
N ALA A 177 17.11 -52.57 34.18
CA ALA A 177 16.68 -53.97 34.06
C ALA A 177 17.86 -54.95 34.15
N LEU A 178 18.98 -54.64 33.48
CA LEU A 178 20.20 -55.44 33.57
C LEU A 178 20.75 -55.46 35.00
N ASN A 179 20.82 -54.31 35.66
CA ASN A 179 21.26 -54.19 37.05
C ASN A 179 20.35 -54.97 38.00
N ARG A 180 19.02 -54.93 37.78
CA ARG A 180 18.06 -55.72 38.55
C ARG A 180 18.36 -57.22 38.42
N VAL A 181 18.53 -57.72 37.20
CA VAL A 181 18.84 -59.15 36.96
C VAL A 181 20.19 -59.55 37.58
N GLN A 182 21.21 -58.68 37.53
CA GLN A 182 22.50 -58.95 38.18
C GLN A 182 22.36 -59.04 39.70
N LEU A 183 21.58 -58.15 40.31
CA LEU A 183 21.31 -58.18 41.75
C LEU A 183 20.47 -59.41 42.14
N GLU A 184 19.47 -59.79 41.35
CA GLU A 184 18.69 -61.01 41.54
C GLU A 184 19.61 -62.25 41.55
N ARG A 185 20.52 -62.38 40.59
CA ARG A 185 21.52 -63.47 40.57
C ARG A 185 22.45 -63.46 41.78
N LYS A 186 22.85 -62.28 42.25
CA LYS A 186 23.71 -62.15 43.44
C LYS A 186 22.96 -62.56 44.71
N ILE A 187 21.67 -62.23 44.80
CA ILE A 187 20.79 -62.68 45.89
C ILE A 187 20.70 -64.20 45.86
N GLU A 188 20.41 -64.80 44.70
CA GLU A 188 20.35 -66.27 44.55
C GLU A 188 21.66 -66.94 44.97
N ALA A 189 22.81 -66.45 44.49
CA ALA A 189 24.12 -67.00 44.84
C ALA A 189 24.42 -66.91 46.35
N LEU A 190 24.09 -65.78 47.00
CA LEU A 190 24.24 -65.63 48.45
C LEU A 190 23.27 -66.53 49.23
N GLN A 191 22.06 -66.73 48.71
CA GLN A 191 21.08 -67.64 49.30
C GLN A 191 21.59 -69.08 49.26
N ASP A 192 22.17 -69.50 48.14
CA ASP A 192 22.79 -70.82 47.96
C ASP A 192 23.98 -71.02 48.91
N GLU A 193 24.83 -70.01 49.07
CA GLU A 193 25.95 -70.03 50.02
C GLU A 193 25.47 -70.17 51.47
N ILE A 194 24.45 -69.40 51.88
CA ILE A 194 23.83 -69.53 53.21
C ILE A 194 23.29 -70.94 53.42
N ASN A 195 22.62 -71.51 52.42
CA ASN A 195 22.07 -72.86 52.50
C ASN A 195 23.18 -73.92 52.57
N PHE A 196 24.29 -73.73 51.86
CA PHE A 196 25.46 -74.59 51.93
C PHE A 196 26.09 -74.55 53.32
N LEU A 197 26.38 -73.36 53.86
CA LEU A 197 26.96 -73.18 55.20
C LEU A 197 26.07 -73.77 56.29
N LYS A 198 24.74 -73.63 56.18
CA LYS A 198 23.79 -74.27 57.11
C LYS A 198 23.90 -75.79 57.10
N LYS A 199 23.96 -76.41 55.90
CA LYS A 199 24.10 -77.87 55.76
C LYS A 199 25.42 -78.36 56.35
N VAL A 200 26.52 -77.67 56.05
CA VAL A 200 27.84 -78.00 56.61
C VAL A 200 27.81 -77.91 58.13
N HIS A 201 27.26 -76.83 58.68
CA HIS A 201 27.16 -76.68 60.14
C HIS A 201 26.28 -77.76 60.79
N GLU A 202 25.15 -78.12 60.17
CA GLU A 202 24.32 -79.23 60.63
C GLU A 202 25.05 -80.58 60.60
N GLU A 203 25.92 -80.79 59.60
CA GLU A 203 26.79 -81.97 59.50
C GLU A 203 27.86 -81.98 60.60
N GLU A 204 28.59 -80.89 60.77
CA GLU A 204 29.60 -80.74 61.83
C GLU A 204 29.00 -80.93 63.23
N MET A 205 27.83 -80.34 63.49
CA MET A 205 27.13 -80.49 64.77
C MET A 205 26.72 -81.94 65.01
N ARG A 206 26.30 -82.67 63.97
CA ARG A 206 25.97 -84.10 64.05
C ARG A 206 27.23 -84.94 64.33
N GLU A 207 28.32 -84.68 63.61
CA GLU A 207 29.60 -85.35 63.84
C GLU A 207 30.13 -85.08 65.25
N LEU A 208 30.05 -83.85 65.75
CA LEU A 208 30.43 -83.51 67.12
C LEU A 208 29.53 -84.20 68.14
N GLN A 209 28.22 -84.27 67.91
CA GLN A 209 27.31 -85.03 68.78
C GLN A 209 27.65 -86.52 68.78
N GLU A 210 27.96 -87.12 67.63
CA GLU A 210 28.41 -88.51 67.52
C GLU A 210 29.75 -88.74 68.21
N GLN A 211 30.71 -87.82 68.04
CA GLN A 211 31.99 -87.86 68.74
C GLN A 211 31.80 -87.74 70.26
N LEU A 212 30.92 -86.86 70.74
CA LEU A 212 30.66 -86.67 72.17
C LEU A 212 29.94 -87.89 72.79
N MET A 213 29.07 -88.54 72.02
CA MET A 213 28.46 -89.83 72.39
C MET A 213 29.48 -90.97 72.37
N ALA A 214 30.42 -90.99 71.41
CA ALA A 214 31.49 -91.98 71.30
C ALA A 214 32.61 -91.77 72.34
N GLN A 215 32.85 -90.53 72.76
CA GLN A 215 33.84 -90.13 73.77
C GLN A 215 33.30 -90.16 75.21
N GLN A 216 32.08 -90.67 75.45
CA GLN A 216 31.60 -90.94 76.80
C GLN A 216 32.30 -92.18 77.39
N VAL A 217 33.63 -92.11 77.50
CA VAL A 217 34.51 -93.06 78.19
C VAL A 217 35.38 -92.23 79.13
N HIS A 218 35.17 -92.48 80.43
CA HIS A 218 35.95 -91.91 81.51
C HIS A 218 37.40 -92.39 81.38
N VAL A 219 38.33 -91.45 81.12
CA VAL A 219 39.76 -91.75 81.04
C VAL A 219 40.49 -90.85 82.05
N ASP A 220 40.83 -91.47 83.18
CA ASP A 220 41.82 -90.96 84.12
C ASP A 220 43.20 -90.96 83.43
N LEU A 221 43.74 -89.77 83.19
CA LEU A 221 45.08 -89.56 82.65
C LEU A 221 46.01 -89.11 83.79
N ASP A 222 46.75 -90.07 84.32
CA ASP A 222 47.92 -89.84 85.18
C ASP A 222 49.06 -89.28 84.32
N VAL A 223 49.26 -87.95 84.38
CA VAL A 223 50.33 -87.26 83.65
C VAL A 223 51.40 -86.81 84.63
N SER A 224 52.51 -87.54 84.60
CA SER A 224 53.76 -87.19 85.27
C SER A 224 54.18 -85.75 84.97
N LYS A 225 54.41 -84.99 86.05
CA LYS A 225 54.73 -83.56 86.08
C LYS A 225 55.80 -83.13 85.05
N PRO A 226 55.44 -82.36 84.01
CA PRO A 226 56.34 -81.38 83.44
C PRO A 226 56.41 -80.18 84.39
N ASP A 227 57.36 -79.27 84.20
CA ASP A 227 57.54 -78.08 85.05
C ASP A 227 56.30 -77.16 85.00
N LEU A 228 55.37 -77.44 85.91
CA LEU A 228 54.05 -76.82 86.03
C LEU A 228 54.16 -75.30 86.20
N THR A 229 55.27 -74.82 86.74
CA THR A 229 55.46 -73.40 87.00
C THR A 229 55.77 -72.64 85.70
N ALA A 230 56.46 -73.27 84.74
CA ALA A 230 56.67 -72.69 83.42
C ALA A 230 55.38 -72.71 82.59
N ALA A 231 54.67 -73.83 82.57
CA ALA A 231 53.40 -73.97 81.85
C ALA A 231 52.29 -73.05 82.41
N LEU A 232 52.14 -72.93 83.74
CA LEU A 232 51.17 -72.01 84.35
C LEU A 232 51.52 -70.54 84.06
N ARG A 233 52.81 -70.20 84.00
CA ARG A 233 53.26 -68.84 83.65
C ARG A 233 52.97 -68.55 82.18
N GLU A 234 53.18 -69.52 81.30
CA GLU A 234 52.87 -69.41 79.86
C GLU A 234 51.36 -69.32 79.60
N ILE A 235 50.54 -70.15 80.25
CA ILE A 235 49.07 -70.08 80.20
C ILE A 235 48.59 -68.71 80.69
N ARG A 236 49.18 -68.19 81.78
CA ARG A 236 48.84 -66.87 82.30
C ARG A 236 49.20 -65.76 81.32
N VAL A 237 50.39 -65.81 80.71
CA VAL A 237 50.81 -64.84 79.68
C VAL A 237 49.90 -64.92 78.45
N GLN A 238 49.50 -66.12 78.02
CA GLN A 238 48.56 -66.28 76.91
C GLN A 238 47.17 -65.75 77.26
N TYR A 239 46.67 -65.98 78.48
CA TYR A 239 45.40 -65.41 78.92
C TYR A 239 45.44 -63.89 79.04
N GLU A 240 46.52 -63.34 79.58
CA GLU A 240 46.72 -61.89 79.66
C GLU A 240 46.79 -61.29 78.24
N ALA A 241 47.53 -61.90 77.31
CA ALA A 241 47.61 -61.48 75.91
C ALA A 241 46.26 -61.59 75.20
N MET A 242 45.52 -62.68 75.39
CA MET A 242 44.19 -62.89 74.81
C MET A 242 43.16 -61.91 75.38
N ALA A 243 43.22 -61.61 76.67
CA ALA A 243 42.37 -60.62 77.31
C ALA A 243 42.65 -59.20 76.77
N THR A 244 43.93 -58.84 76.58
CA THR A 244 44.30 -57.57 75.97
C THR A 244 43.91 -57.49 74.50
N SER A 245 44.09 -58.57 73.72
CA SER A 245 43.69 -58.64 72.30
C SER A 245 42.19 -58.47 72.17
N ASN A 246 41.42 -59.22 72.96
CA ASN A 246 39.96 -59.14 72.96
C ASN A 246 39.48 -57.73 73.38
N MET A 247 40.13 -57.09 74.37
CA MET A 247 39.80 -55.72 74.74
C MET A 247 40.09 -54.73 73.60
N GLN A 248 41.24 -54.84 72.94
CA GLN A 248 41.59 -53.99 71.79
C GLN A 248 40.66 -54.22 70.59
N GLU A 249 40.37 -55.48 70.26
CA GLU A 249 39.45 -55.84 69.17
C GLU A 249 38.04 -55.30 69.43
N THR A 250 37.54 -55.37 70.68
CA THR A 250 36.24 -54.79 71.03
C THR A 250 36.26 -53.26 70.93
N GLU A 251 37.32 -52.58 71.40
CA GLU A 251 37.46 -51.13 71.27
C GLU A 251 37.54 -50.68 69.81
N GLU A 252 38.30 -51.37 68.98
CA GLU A 252 38.42 -51.11 67.55
C GLU A 252 37.10 -51.38 66.82
N TRP A 253 36.41 -52.46 67.18
CA TRP A 253 35.07 -52.76 66.66
C TRP A 253 34.08 -51.65 66.99
N TYR A 254 34.03 -51.19 68.25
CA TYR A 254 33.17 -50.07 68.65
C TYR A 254 33.58 -48.78 67.92
N ARG A 255 34.86 -48.44 67.85
CA ARG A 255 35.34 -47.26 67.10
C ARG A 255 34.91 -47.31 65.64
N SER A 256 35.13 -48.43 64.96
CA SER A 256 34.70 -48.61 63.58
C SER A 256 33.19 -48.43 63.46
N LYS A 257 32.41 -48.95 64.43
CA LYS A 257 30.96 -48.85 64.37
C LYS A 257 30.42 -47.45 64.65
N PHE A 258 31.07 -46.70 65.53
CA PHE A 258 30.78 -45.28 65.72
C PHE A 258 31.16 -44.45 64.49
N ALA A 259 32.28 -44.77 63.84
CA ALA A 259 32.70 -44.10 62.61
C ALA A 259 31.68 -44.34 61.49
N ASP A 260 31.26 -45.60 61.26
CA ASP A 260 30.23 -45.95 60.28
C ASP A 260 28.91 -45.18 60.51
N LEU A 261 28.44 -45.12 61.76
CA LEU A 261 27.21 -44.41 62.13
C LEU A 261 27.33 -42.91 61.92
N THR A 262 28.49 -42.34 62.27
CA THR A 262 28.77 -40.91 62.09
C THR A 262 28.80 -40.55 60.60
N ASP A 263 29.48 -41.36 59.79
CA ASP A 263 29.55 -41.22 58.35
C ASP A 263 28.18 -41.36 57.69
N ALA A 264 27.36 -42.34 58.12
CA ALA A 264 26.00 -42.51 57.63
C ALA A 264 25.11 -41.30 57.99
N ALA A 265 25.24 -40.76 59.21
CA ALA A 265 24.53 -39.56 59.64
C ALA A 265 24.93 -38.34 58.80
N ASN A 266 26.23 -38.16 58.53
CA ASN A 266 26.74 -37.08 57.68
C ASN A 266 26.21 -37.18 56.25
N ARG A 267 26.26 -38.36 55.63
CA ARG A 267 25.70 -38.58 54.27
C ARG A 267 24.21 -38.27 54.21
N ASN A 268 23.45 -38.67 55.24
CA ASN A 268 22.01 -38.37 55.30
C ASN A 268 21.75 -36.87 55.49
N ALA A 269 22.56 -36.18 56.32
CA ALA A 269 22.47 -34.73 56.49
C ALA A 269 22.77 -33.97 55.18
N ASP A 270 23.77 -34.41 54.41
CA ASP A 270 24.11 -33.86 53.11
C ASP A 270 23.02 -34.12 52.07
N ALA A 271 22.47 -35.34 52.01
CA ALA A 271 21.35 -35.67 51.13
C ALA A 271 20.11 -34.81 51.44
N LEU A 272 19.81 -34.61 52.73
CA LEU A 272 18.71 -33.73 53.16
C LEU A 272 18.98 -32.26 52.76
N ARG A 273 20.23 -31.80 52.87
CA ARG A 273 20.62 -30.44 52.46
C ARG A 273 20.48 -30.26 50.95
N GLN A 274 20.90 -31.24 50.15
CA GLN A 274 20.74 -31.23 48.69
C GLN A 274 19.26 -31.21 48.29
N ALA A 275 18.45 -32.11 48.85
CA ALA A 275 17.00 -32.15 48.59
C ALA A 275 16.31 -30.82 48.95
N LYS A 276 16.72 -30.17 50.05
CA LYS A 276 16.23 -28.84 50.42
C LYS A 276 16.67 -27.75 49.44
N GLN A 277 17.88 -27.82 48.91
CA GLN A 277 18.37 -26.86 47.92
C GLN A 277 17.58 -27.00 46.62
N GLU A 278 17.42 -28.23 46.11
CA GLU A 278 16.63 -28.52 44.91
C GLU A 278 15.18 -28.07 45.07
N ALA A 279 14.53 -28.34 46.21
CA ALA A 279 13.18 -27.87 46.49
C ALA A 279 13.07 -26.33 46.46
N ASN A 280 14.10 -25.61 46.93
CA ASN A 280 14.12 -24.15 46.86
C ASN A 280 14.35 -23.65 45.43
N ASP A 281 15.17 -24.32 44.63
CA ASP A 281 15.42 -23.94 43.25
C ASP A 281 14.17 -24.18 42.38
N TYR A 282 13.47 -25.30 42.55
CA TYR A 282 12.17 -25.51 41.93
C TYR A 282 11.13 -24.46 42.36
N ARG A 283 11.11 -24.07 43.64
CA ARG A 283 10.22 -23.01 44.13
C ARG A 283 10.51 -21.66 43.45
N ARG A 284 11.79 -21.32 43.25
CA ARG A 284 12.21 -20.11 42.53
C ARG A 284 11.82 -20.18 41.05
N GLN A 285 12.00 -21.33 40.41
CA GLN A 285 11.62 -21.54 39.02
C GLN A 285 10.11 -21.38 38.81
N ILE A 286 9.30 -21.94 39.71
CA ILE A 286 7.84 -21.75 39.70
C ILE A 286 7.49 -20.28 39.82
N GLN A 287 8.12 -19.53 40.72
CA GLN A 287 7.87 -18.09 40.87
C GLN A 287 8.25 -17.31 39.60
N ALA A 288 9.41 -17.58 39.00
CA ALA A 288 9.83 -16.94 37.76
C ALA A 288 8.84 -17.20 36.62
N LEU A 289 8.47 -18.47 36.40
CA LEU A 289 7.48 -18.84 35.37
C LEU A 289 6.10 -18.23 35.65
N THR A 290 5.71 -18.07 36.92
CA THR A 290 4.44 -17.42 37.29
C THR A 290 4.47 -15.93 36.92
N CYS A 291 5.56 -15.22 37.24
CA CYS A 291 5.74 -13.83 36.85
C CYS A 291 5.74 -13.65 35.31
N ASP A 292 6.41 -14.54 34.59
CA ASP A 292 6.45 -14.51 33.12
C ASP A 292 5.04 -14.72 32.55
N LEU A 293 4.28 -15.70 33.07
CA LEU A 293 2.88 -15.94 32.70
C LEU A 293 1.99 -14.72 32.96
N GLU A 294 2.11 -14.07 34.11
CA GLU A 294 1.36 -12.85 34.45
C GLU A 294 1.73 -11.69 33.52
N SER A 295 3.01 -11.54 33.19
CA SER A 295 3.47 -10.50 32.25
C SER A 295 2.91 -10.74 30.84
N LEU A 296 2.95 -11.98 30.34
CA LEU A 296 2.43 -12.35 29.03
C LEU A 296 0.91 -12.18 28.99
N ARG A 297 0.19 -12.57 30.05
CA ARG A 297 -1.25 -12.30 30.17
C ARG A 297 -1.56 -10.81 30.09
N GLY A 298 -0.82 -9.98 30.83
CA GLY A 298 -0.97 -8.52 30.77
C GLY A 298 -0.71 -7.94 29.38
N THR A 299 0.31 -8.43 28.67
CA THR A 299 0.56 -8.00 27.29
C THR A 299 -0.56 -8.43 26.33
N ASN A 300 -1.08 -9.64 26.50
CA ASN A 300 -2.17 -10.16 25.66
C ASN A 300 -3.46 -9.36 25.86
N GLU A 301 -3.86 -9.14 27.13
CA GLU A 301 -5.01 -8.28 27.46
C GLU A 301 -4.86 -6.87 26.88
N SER A 302 -3.63 -6.35 26.83
CA SER A 302 -3.37 -5.05 26.21
C SER A 302 -3.52 -5.04 24.71
N LEU A 303 -3.03 -6.07 24.02
CA LEU A 303 -3.17 -6.23 22.58
C LEU A 303 -4.64 -6.45 22.19
N GLU A 304 -5.37 -7.27 22.94
CA GLU A 304 -6.82 -7.49 22.74
C GLU A 304 -7.63 -6.20 22.93
N ARG A 305 -7.21 -5.33 23.85
CA ARG A 305 -7.84 -4.01 24.02
C ARG A 305 -7.54 -3.08 22.84
N GLN A 306 -6.29 -3.03 22.39
CA GLN A 306 -5.90 -2.24 21.22
C GLN A 306 -6.61 -2.72 19.94
N LEU A 307 -6.77 -4.03 19.77
CA LEU A 307 -7.53 -4.60 18.66
C LEU A 307 -8.98 -4.13 18.69
N ARG A 308 -9.66 -4.25 19.83
CA ARG A 308 -11.04 -3.76 20.01
C ARG A 308 -11.18 -2.27 19.74
N GLU A 309 -10.26 -1.45 20.27
CA GLU A 309 -10.26 0.00 20.02
C GLU A 309 -10.08 0.32 18.53
N MET A 310 -9.24 -0.42 17.81
CA MET A 310 -9.05 -0.26 16.37
C MET A 310 -10.29 -0.70 15.57
N GLU A 311 -10.89 -1.84 15.92
CA GLU A 311 -12.15 -2.31 15.34
C GLU A 311 -13.27 -1.29 15.55
N GLU A 312 -13.44 -0.77 16.77
CA GLU A 312 -14.42 0.28 17.08
C GLU A 312 -14.17 1.53 16.23
N ARG A 313 -12.93 2.01 16.11
CA ARG A 313 -12.59 3.15 15.25
C ARG A 313 -12.96 2.90 13.80
N PHE A 314 -12.63 1.73 13.25
CA PHE A 314 -12.98 1.39 11.87
C PHE A 314 -14.50 1.29 11.66
N THR A 315 -15.25 0.77 12.63
CA THR A 315 -16.72 0.75 12.55
C THR A 315 -17.29 2.17 12.55
N MET A 316 -16.75 3.08 13.37
CA MET A 316 -17.15 4.49 13.39
C MET A 316 -16.80 5.21 12.08
N GLU A 317 -15.60 5.00 11.54
CA GLU A 317 -15.19 5.58 10.25
C GLU A 317 -16.07 5.05 9.10
N THR A 318 -16.36 3.75 9.09
CA THR A 318 -17.24 3.14 8.08
C THR A 318 -18.66 3.70 8.17
N ALA A 319 -19.19 3.87 9.37
CA ALA A 319 -20.49 4.51 9.59
C ALA A 319 -20.48 5.98 9.09
N ALA A 320 -19.42 6.74 9.40
CA ALA A 320 -19.28 8.11 8.91
C ALA A 320 -19.22 8.18 7.37
N TYR A 321 -18.48 7.28 6.71
CA TYR A 321 -18.50 7.20 5.25
C TYR A 321 -19.89 6.85 4.72
N GLN A 322 -20.59 5.90 5.34
CA GLN A 322 -21.95 5.54 4.94
C GLN A 322 -22.93 6.71 5.09
N ASP A 323 -22.81 7.51 6.15
CA ASP A 323 -23.60 8.74 6.33
C ASP A 323 -23.28 9.76 5.24
N THR A 324 -21.99 9.93 4.87
CA THR A 324 -21.63 10.84 3.77
C THR A 324 -22.17 10.38 2.42
N VAL A 325 -22.17 9.06 2.15
CA VAL A 325 -22.75 8.49 0.93
C VAL A 325 -24.26 8.74 0.92
N SER A 326 -24.95 8.44 2.01
CA SER A 326 -26.41 8.63 2.14
C SER A 326 -26.79 10.10 1.91
N ARG A 327 -26.05 11.05 2.50
CA ARG A 327 -26.27 12.48 2.28
C ARG A 327 -26.10 12.88 0.80
N LEU A 328 -25.07 12.36 0.13
CA LEU A 328 -24.83 12.65 -1.28
C LEU A 328 -25.90 12.02 -2.18
N GLU A 329 -26.40 10.83 -1.84
CA GLU A 329 -27.51 10.19 -2.52
C GLU A 329 -28.81 11.00 -2.41
N ASP A 330 -29.10 11.53 -1.21
CA ASP A 330 -30.22 12.43 -0.97
C ASP A 330 -30.10 13.74 -1.78
N GLU A 331 -28.89 14.34 -1.82
CA GLU A 331 -28.61 15.52 -2.63
C GLU A 331 -28.80 15.26 -4.13
N ILE A 332 -28.39 14.09 -4.62
CA ILE A 332 -28.64 13.70 -6.01
C ILE A 332 -30.13 13.53 -6.27
N GLN A 333 -30.87 12.93 -5.34
CA GLN A 333 -32.30 12.69 -5.48
C GLN A 333 -33.10 14.00 -5.50
N THR A 334 -32.81 14.91 -4.57
CA THR A 334 -33.40 16.25 -4.53
C THR A 334 -33.12 17.06 -5.81
N LEU A 335 -31.88 17.05 -6.31
CA LEU A 335 -31.54 17.71 -7.58
C LEU A 335 -32.26 17.09 -8.78
N LYS A 336 -32.46 15.77 -8.81
CA LYS A 336 -33.26 15.10 -9.86
C LYS A 336 -34.72 15.54 -9.82
N GLU A 337 -35.30 15.66 -8.63
CA GLU A 337 -36.67 16.14 -8.44
C GLU A 337 -36.81 17.61 -8.87
N GLU A 338 -35.82 18.44 -8.55
CA GLU A 338 -35.74 19.83 -9.02
C GLU A 338 -35.64 19.93 -10.54
N MET A 339 -34.79 19.11 -11.16
CA MET A 339 -34.67 19.03 -12.62
C MET A 339 -35.99 18.63 -13.27
N ALA A 340 -36.66 17.60 -12.73
CA ALA A 340 -37.96 17.15 -13.23
C ALA A 340 -39.03 18.24 -13.13
N ARG A 341 -39.06 18.98 -12.01
CA ARG A 341 -39.96 20.12 -11.82
C ARG A 341 -39.72 21.22 -12.85
N HIS A 342 -38.45 21.61 -13.08
CA HIS A 342 -38.12 22.61 -14.08
C HIS A 342 -38.50 22.16 -15.49
N LEU A 343 -38.25 20.90 -15.86
CA LEU A 343 -38.70 20.33 -17.13
C LEU A 343 -40.22 20.46 -17.32
N GLN A 344 -41.00 20.21 -16.27
CA GLN A 344 -42.46 20.39 -16.30
C GLN A 344 -42.84 21.86 -16.48
N GLU A 345 -42.23 22.78 -15.72
CA GLU A 345 -42.44 24.23 -15.84
C GLU A 345 -42.11 24.74 -17.26
N TYR A 346 -41.02 24.25 -17.87
CA TYR A 346 -40.66 24.58 -19.25
C TYR A 346 -41.67 24.05 -20.26
N GLN A 347 -42.18 22.84 -20.07
CA GLN A 347 -43.22 22.27 -20.94
C GLN A 347 -44.52 23.08 -20.84
N ASP A 348 -44.91 23.48 -19.64
CA ASP A 348 -46.10 24.33 -19.42
C ASP A 348 -45.95 25.70 -20.07
N LEU A 349 -44.78 26.34 -19.94
CA LEU A 349 -44.48 27.60 -20.60
C LEU A 349 -44.48 27.47 -22.14
N LEU A 350 -43.94 26.37 -22.67
CA LEU A 350 -43.99 26.06 -24.09
C LEU A 350 -45.44 25.92 -24.58
N ASN A 351 -46.29 25.23 -23.81
CA ASN A 351 -47.71 25.08 -24.13
C ASN A 351 -48.42 26.45 -24.19
N VAL A 352 -48.13 27.35 -23.24
CA VAL A 352 -48.65 28.73 -23.26
C VAL A 352 -48.16 29.48 -24.50
N LYS A 353 -46.87 29.36 -24.84
CA LYS A 353 -46.31 30.01 -26.05
C LYS A 353 -46.99 29.51 -27.32
N LEU A 354 -47.24 28.21 -27.44
CA LEU A 354 -47.95 27.64 -28.59
C LEU A 354 -49.39 28.14 -28.67
N ALA A 355 -50.10 28.27 -27.54
CA ALA A 355 -51.43 28.86 -27.52
C ALA A 355 -51.41 30.32 -28.01
N LEU A 356 -50.45 31.12 -27.54
CA LEU A 356 -50.26 32.50 -28.00
C LEU A 356 -49.91 32.60 -29.48
N ASP A 357 -49.08 31.69 -30.03
CA ASP A 357 -48.80 31.67 -31.47
C ASP A 357 -50.07 31.42 -32.30
N VAL A 358 -50.95 30.53 -31.83
CA VAL A 358 -52.24 30.26 -32.45
C VAL A 358 -53.13 31.49 -32.38
N GLU A 359 -53.20 32.17 -31.23
CA GLU A 359 -53.91 33.44 -31.09
C GLU A 359 -53.37 34.50 -32.06
N ILE A 360 -52.05 34.70 -32.13
CA ILE A 360 -51.42 35.64 -33.07
C ILE A 360 -51.76 35.28 -34.52
N ALA A 361 -51.71 33.99 -34.88
CA ALA A 361 -52.05 33.54 -36.23
C ALA A 361 -53.53 33.80 -36.57
N THR A 362 -54.44 33.59 -35.61
CA THR A 362 -55.86 33.91 -35.82
C THR A 362 -56.07 35.42 -35.93
N TYR A 363 -55.47 36.24 -35.06
CA TYR A 363 -55.52 37.71 -35.17
C TYR A 363 -54.98 38.21 -36.51
N ARG A 364 -53.84 37.69 -37.00
CA ARG A 364 -53.29 38.02 -38.33
C ARG A 364 -54.28 37.71 -39.45
N LYS A 365 -54.90 36.52 -39.42
CA LYS A 365 -55.89 36.11 -40.43
C LYS A 365 -57.14 37.01 -40.43
N LEU A 366 -57.60 37.46 -39.27
CA LEU A 366 -58.72 38.41 -39.17
C LEU A 366 -58.32 39.78 -39.76
N LEU A 367 -57.12 40.27 -39.45
CA LEU A 367 -56.59 41.53 -39.97
C LEU A 367 -56.42 41.50 -41.50
N GLU A 368 -55.86 40.42 -42.06
CA GLU A 368 -55.77 40.22 -43.51
C GLU A 368 -57.16 40.21 -44.19
N GLY A 369 -58.17 39.64 -43.52
CA GLY A 369 -59.57 39.69 -43.97
C GLY A 369 -60.18 41.09 -43.97
N GLU A 370 -59.80 41.95 -43.03
CA GLU A 370 -60.20 43.36 -42.98
C GLU A 370 -59.45 44.21 -44.02
N GLU A 371 -58.15 44.00 -44.22
CA GLU A 371 -57.37 44.68 -45.27
C GLU A 371 -57.90 44.38 -46.68
N SER A 372 -58.38 43.14 -46.89
CA SER A 372 -59.06 42.70 -48.12
C SER A 372 -60.38 43.45 -48.38
N ARG A 373 -61.03 43.98 -47.33
CA ARG A 373 -62.22 44.82 -47.46
C ARG A 373 -61.88 46.30 -47.69
N ILE A 374 -60.67 46.74 -47.34
CA ILE A 374 -60.31 48.17 -47.24
C ILE A 374 -59.40 48.64 -48.39
N THR A 375 -58.71 47.77 -49.16
CA THR A 375 -57.79 48.21 -50.23
C THR A 375 -58.20 47.83 -51.67
N VAL A 376 -58.40 48.88 -52.49
CA VAL A 376 -58.33 48.93 -53.97
C VAL A 376 -56.89 48.62 -54.42
N PRO A 377 -56.62 48.00 -55.59
CA PRO A 377 -55.35 47.29 -55.81
C PRO A 377 -54.17 48.24 -56.12
N VAL A 378 -53.03 47.99 -55.47
CA VAL A 378 -51.70 48.36 -55.98
C VAL A 378 -50.75 47.18 -55.79
N GLN A 379 -49.96 46.95 -56.83
CA GLN A 379 -49.17 45.75 -57.12
C GLN A 379 -47.92 45.57 -56.24
N SER A 380 -47.52 44.30 -56.18
CA SER A 380 -46.46 43.61 -55.42
C SER A 380 -45.02 44.12 -55.60
N PHE A 381 -44.15 43.72 -54.66
CA PHE A 381 -42.87 42.96 -54.77
C PHE A 381 -42.13 43.08 -53.40
N ALA A 382 -41.48 42.10 -52.75
CA ALA A 382 -40.92 40.82 -53.16
C ALA A 382 -40.73 39.83 -51.96
N ASN A 383 -40.93 38.54 -52.26
CA ASN A 383 -40.25 37.32 -51.80
C ASN A 383 -39.61 37.23 -50.39
N LEU A 384 -40.27 36.46 -49.52
CA LEU A 384 -39.64 35.74 -48.41
C LEU A 384 -39.58 34.24 -48.75
N GLN A 385 -38.36 33.71 -48.92
CA GLN A 385 -38.12 32.27 -48.98
C GLN A 385 -38.22 31.68 -47.57
N PHE A 386 -39.39 31.15 -47.21
CA PHE A 386 -39.55 30.28 -46.04
C PHE A 386 -39.20 28.86 -46.46
N ARG A 387 -38.03 28.39 -46.04
CA ARG A 387 -37.58 27.02 -46.26
C ARG A 387 -38.21 26.14 -45.18
N GLU A 388 -39.26 25.42 -45.54
CA GLU A 388 -39.81 24.32 -44.75
C GLU A 388 -38.68 23.31 -44.43
N THR A 389 -38.38 23.14 -43.14
CA THR A 389 -37.75 21.91 -42.66
C THR A 389 -38.87 20.99 -42.20
N SER A 390 -39.24 20.06 -43.08
CA SER A 390 -39.93 18.82 -42.75
C SER A 390 -39.31 18.21 -41.49
N MET A 391 -40.09 18.15 -40.40
CA MET A 391 -39.82 17.25 -39.29
C MET A 391 -40.43 15.90 -39.67
N ASP A 392 -39.65 15.08 -40.37
CA ASP A 392 -39.93 13.65 -40.53
C ASP A 392 -39.72 12.96 -39.18
N THR A 393 -40.70 13.06 -38.29
CA THR A 393 -40.82 12.13 -37.17
C THR A 393 -41.28 10.79 -37.74
N LYS A 394 -40.33 10.01 -38.26
CA LYS A 394 -40.54 8.58 -38.50
C LYS A 394 -40.84 7.93 -37.15
N LEU A 395 -42.13 7.77 -36.86
CA LEU A 395 -42.63 6.77 -35.92
C LEU A 395 -42.31 5.40 -36.52
N THR A 396 -41.14 4.86 -36.20
CA THR A 396 -40.88 3.43 -36.30
C THR A 396 -41.59 2.74 -35.14
N PRO A 397 -42.45 1.73 -35.36
CA PRO A 397 -42.94 0.92 -34.26
C PRO A 397 -41.74 0.11 -33.74
N GLU A 398 -41.25 0.43 -32.55
CA GLU A 398 -40.26 -0.42 -31.87
C GLU A 398 -40.91 -1.78 -31.61
N ALA A 399 -40.53 -2.74 -32.45
CA ALA A 399 -40.71 -4.15 -32.20
C ALA A 399 -40.12 -4.45 -30.81
N HIS A 400 -40.91 -5.10 -29.96
CA HIS A 400 -40.48 -5.55 -28.65
C HIS A 400 -39.35 -6.57 -28.82
N VAL A 401 -38.10 -6.12 -28.77
CA VAL A 401 -36.95 -7.01 -28.68
C VAL A 401 -36.88 -7.50 -27.24
N LYS A 402 -37.42 -8.69 -26.99
CA LYS A 402 -37.11 -9.47 -25.80
C LYS A 402 -35.60 -9.74 -25.81
N ARG A 403 -34.83 -8.94 -25.08
CA ARG A 403 -33.40 -9.21 -24.85
C ARG A 403 -33.31 -10.35 -23.86
N SER A 404 -32.95 -11.56 -24.32
CA SER A 404 -32.58 -12.65 -23.43
C SER A 404 -31.20 -12.37 -22.86
N ILE A 405 -31.07 -12.37 -21.54
CA ILE A 405 -29.80 -12.12 -20.86
C ILE A 405 -29.11 -13.48 -20.68
N VAL A 406 -27.95 -13.65 -21.33
CA VAL A 406 -27.15 -14.86 -21.18
C VAL A 406 -26.05 -14.60 -20.16
N VAL A 407 -26.18 -15.18 -18.98
CA VAL A 407 -25.18 -15.12 -17.91
C VAL A 407 -24.23 -16.30 -18.09
N ARG A 408 -22.93 -16.01 -18.26
CA ARG A 408 -21.87 -17.02 -18.34
C ARG A 408 -21.00 -16.94 -17.11
N THR A 409 -20.92 -18.04 -16.36
CA THR A 409 -19.95 -18.20 -15.27
C THR A 409 -18.67 -18.82 -15.83
N VAL A 410 -17.55 -18.18 -15.53
CA VAL A 410 -16.23 -18.51 -16.08
C VAL A 410 -15.28 -18.73 -14.91
N GLU A 411 -14.56 -19.85 -14.92
CA GLU A 411 -13.48 -20.14 -13.97
C GLU A 411 -12.16 -20.12 -14.72
N THR A 412 -11.18 -19.44 -14.14
CA THR A 412 -9.81 -19.37 -14.63
C THR A 412 -8.92 -20.15 -13.69
N ARG A 413 -8.38 -21.28 -14.19
CA ARG A 413 -7.25 -21.99 -13.58
C ARG A 413 -6.16 -22.10 -14.64
N ASP A 414 -4.93 -21.78 -14.22
CA ASP A 414 -3.70 -21.89 -15.02
C ASP A 414 -3.71 -21.14 -16.38
N GLY A 415 -4.40 -20.00 -16.44
CA GLY A 415 -4.36 -19.11 -17.61
C GLY A 415 -5.25 -19.52 -18.79
N GLU A 416 -5.95 -20.66 -18.72
CA GLU A 416 -7.01 -21.00 -19.68
C GLU A 416 -8.39 -20.66 -19.10
N VAL A 417 -9.17 -19.89 -19.86
CA VAL A 417 -10.54 -19.49 -19.51
C VAL A 417 -11.51 -20.56 -20.00
N ARG A 418 -12.21 -21.26 -19.08
CA ARG A 418 -13.26 -22.24 -19.43
C ARG A 418 -14.63 -21.79 -18.92
N ILE A 419 -15.64 -21.83 -19.81
CA ILE A 419 -17.04 -21.52 -19.49
C ILE A 419 -17.67 -22.75 -18.84
N ILE A 420 -18.13 -22.62 -17.61
CA ILE A 420 -18.59 -23.76 -16.80
C ILE A 420 -20.12 -23.88 -16.81
N SER A 421 -20.84 -22.77 -17.00
CA SER A 421 -22.30 -22.82 -17.22
C SER A 421 -22.80 -21.59 -17.97
N ILE A 422 -23.89 -21.79 -18.72
CA ILE A 422 -24.58 -20.75 -19.48
C ILE A 422 -26.06 -20.81 -19.09
N ALA A 423 -26.57 -19.76 -18.47
CA ALA A 423 -28.00 -19.61 -18.16
C ALA A 423 -28.59 -18.47 -19.00
N GLN A 424 -29.77 -18.70 -19.58
CA GLN A 424 -30.49 -17.74 -20.41
C GLN A 424 -31.76 -17.33 -19.66
N ILE A 425 -31.87 -16.05 -19.29
CA ILE A 425 -33.02 -15.46 -18.60
C ILE A 425 -33.90 -14.74 -19.62
#